data_AF-A0A9Q3L6N2-F1
#
_entry.id   AF-A0A9Q3L6N2-F1
#
_cell.length_a   1.000
_cell.length_b   1.000
_cell.length_c   1.000
_cell.angle_alpha   90.00
_cell.angle_beta   90.00
_cell.angle_gamma   90.00
#
_symmetry.space_group_name_H-M   'P 1'
#
loop_
_entity.id
_entity.type
_entity.pdbx_description
1 polymer ?
#
loop_
_entity_poly.entity_id
_entity_poly.type
_entity_poly.pdbx_seq_one_letter_code
_entity_poly.pdbx_strand_id
1 'polypeptide(L)'
;MYPLGILDTNIVFPNPAGSIKMNKEIVVMDNCTSQHIILGNDYLNIHGIDIDHHKDRYFTIGENKRQKFAFSNMCKQISIVSSKKDTYKEEFVANQLVEAKINPSLSTKMRHELIDVLYTYNNAFASDNEPLGAIKGHEVDITLNVDRPYPPVLRTPA
;
A
#
# COMPACT_ATOMS: atom_id res chain seq x y z
N MET A 1 -10.28 12.22 -14.51
CA MET A 1 -10.78 11.76 -13.20
C MET A 1 -12.19 11.24 -13.46
N TYR A 2 -12.37 9.92 -13.53
CA TYR A 2 -13.66 9.31 -13.87
C TYR A 2 -14.29 8.70 -12.60
N PRO A 3 -15.62 8.83 -12.41
CA PRO A 3 -16.31 8.17 -11.32
C PRO A 3 -16.38 6.67 -11.59
N LEU A 4 -15.94 5.86 -10.63
CA LEU A 4 -16.06 4.40 -10.67
C LEU A 4 -17.41 3.92 -10.15
N GLY A 5 -18.01 4.67 -9.22
CA GLY A 5 -19.30 4.32 -8.62
C GLY A 5 -19.61 5.12 -7.37
N ILE A 6 -20.70 4.72 -6.70
CA ILE A 6 -21.19 5.33 -5.47
C ILE A 6 -21.15 4.27 -4.37
N LEU A 7 -20.62 4.63 -3.21
CA LEU A 7 -20.58 3.80 -2.01
C LEU A 7 -21.50 4.41 -0.95
N ASP A 8 -22.58 3.70 -0.64
CA ASP A 8 -23.49 4.09 0.44
C ASP A 8 -22.96 3.54 1.77
N THR A 9 -22.61 4.44 2.68
CA THR A 9 -22.07 4.05 3.99
C THR A 9 -22.57 4.95 5.11
N ASN A 10 -22.64 4.38 6.31
CA ASN A 10 -23.01 5.11 7.51
C ASN A 10 -21.75 5.47 8.29
N ILE A 11 -21.46 6.77 8.41
CA ILE A 11 -20.42 7.27 9.31
C ILE A 11 -21.04 7.36 10.71
N VAL A 12 -20.54 6.55 11.63
CA VAL A 12 -21.05 6.49 13.01
C VAL A 12 -20.06 7.13 13.97
N PHE A 13 -20.52 8.13 14.71
CA PHE A 13 -19.79 8.72 15.83
C PHE A 13 -20.28 8.08 17.12
N PRO A 14 -19.47 7.22 17.76
CA PRO A 14 -19.88 6.56 18.99
C PRO A 14 -20.00 7.60 20.11
N ASN A 15 -21.19 7.71 20.68
CA ASN A 15 -21.45 8.57 21.83
C ASN A 15 -22.24 7.78 22.89
N PRO A 16 -21.79 7.74 24.16
CA PRO A 16 -22.51 7.10 25.27
C PRO A 16 -23.96 7.58 25.45
N ALA A 17 -24.29 8.82 25.08
CA ALA A 17 -25.64 9.38 25.19
C ALA A 17 -26.53 9.08 23.96
N GLY A 18 -25.99 8.48 22.91
CA GLY A 18 -26.67 8.20 21.66
C GLY A 18 -25.75 8.47 20.47
N SER A 19 -25.32 7.41 19.79
CA SER A 19 -24.42 7.51 18.65
C SER A 19 -25.06 8.27 17.49
N ILE A 20 -24.35 9.26 16.96
CA ILE A 20 -24.78 9.95 15.73
C ILE A 20 -24.45 9.05 14.55
N LYS A 21 -25.44 8.78 13.70
CA LYS A 21 -25.28 8.05 12.45
C LYS A 21 -25.55 9.00 11.29
N MET A 22 -24.55 9.17 10.43
CA MET A 22 -24.66 9.93 9.20
C MET A 22 -24.69 8.97 8.02
N ASN A 23 -25.84 8.84 7.38
CA ASN A 23 -25.91 8.15 6.09
C ASN A 23 -25.32 9.07 5.01
N LYS A 24 -24.36 8.57 4.24
CA LYS A 24 -23.61 9.32 3.24
C LYS A 24 -23.32 8.44 2.02
N GLU A 25 -23.52 9.02 0.86
CA GLU A 25 -23.09 8.46 -0.43
C GLU A 25 -21.70 9.02 -0.74
N ILE A 26 -20.72 8.13 -0.91
CA ILE A 26 -19.34 8.50 -1.23
C ILE A 26 -19.08 8.15 -2.68
N VAL A 27 -18.78 9.15 -3.50
CA VAL A 27 -18.39 8.93 -4.89
C VAL A 27 -16.95 8.44 -4.94
N VAL A 28 -16.74 7.25 -5.49
CA VAL A 28 -15.42 6.64 -5.64
C VAL A 28 -14.85 7.04 -7.00
N MET A 29 -13.62 7.55 -7.01
CA MET A 29 -12.93 8.01 -8.21
C MET A 29 -11.66 7.17 -8.44
N ASP A 30 -11.37 6.85 -9.70
CA ASP A 30 -10.29 5.93 -10.12
C ASP A 30 -8.88 6.33 -9.62
N ASN A 31 -8.61 7.65 -9.52
CA ASN A 31 -7.30 8.18 -9.14
C ASN A 31 -7.37 9.10 -7.91
N CYS A 32 -8.23 8.82 -6.94
CA CYS A 32 -8.25 9.58 -5.68
C CYS A 32 -7.28 8.98 -4.65
N THR A 33 -6.24 9.73 -4.29
CA THR A 33 -5.23 9.33 -3.29
C THR A 33 -5.52 9.85 -1.88
N SER A 34 -6.69 10.45 -1.63
CA SER A 34 -6.99 11.03 -0.32
C SER A 34 -7.16 9.96 0.75
N GLN A 35 -6.39 10.08 1.82
CA GLN A 35 -6.52 9.22 3.01
C GLN A 35 -7.53 9.76 4.03
N HIS A 36 -8.08 10.96 3.78
CA HIS A 36 -8.95 11.66 4.72
C HIS A 36 -10.27 12.02 4.06
N ILE A 37 -11.35 11.92 4.83
CA ILE A 37 -12.68 12.42 4.46
C ILE A 37 -12.82 13.81 5.07
N ILE A 38 -13.19 14.78 4.24
CA ILE A 38 -13.49 16.14 4.70
C ILE A 38 -15.00 16.24 4.85
N LEU A 39 -15.47 16.52 6.06
CA LEU A 39 -16.86 16.89 6.30
C LEU A 39 -17.01 18.40 6.14
N GLY A 40 -18.00 18.80 5.34
CA GLY A 40 -18.38 20.20 5.19
C GLY A 40 -19.03 20.77 6.45
N ASN A 41 -18.96 22.10 6.57
CA ASN A 41 -19.52 22.83 7.71
C ASN A 41 -21.05 22.69 7.82
N ASP A 42 -21.73 22.51 6.69
CA ASP A 42 -23.14 22.17 6.60
C ASP A 42 -23.48 20.90 7.39
N TYR A 43 -22.70 19.84 7.20
CA TYR A 43 -22.88 18.59 7.93
C TYR A 43 -22.51 18.70 9.41
N LEU A 44 -21.47 19.47 9.74
CA LEU A 44 -21.12 19.73 11.14
C LEU A 44 -22.29 20.42 11.87
N ASN A 45 -22.90 21.43 11.25
CA ASN A 45 -24.05 22.13 11.83
C ASN A 45 -25.29 21.25 11.96
N ILE A 46 -25.64 20.44 10.95
CA ILE A 46 -26.80 19.54 10.99
C ILE A 46 -26.71 18.54 12.16
N HIS A 47 -25.49 18.06 12.44
CA HIS A 47 -25.25 17.08 13.48
C HIS A 47 -24.80 17.70 14.81
N GLY A 48 -24.81 19.03 14.92
CA GLY A 48 -24.42 19.76 16.14
C GLY A 48 -22.98 19.46 16.56
N ILE A 49 -22.08 19.26 15.60
CA ILE A 49 -20.67 19.02 15.86
C ILE A 49 -19.98 20.37 15.93
N ASP A 50 -19.53 20.75 17.12
CA ASP A 50 -18.82 22.01 17.35
C ASP A 50 -17.34 21.74 17.60
N ILE A 51 -16.48 22.58 17.05
CA ILE A 51 -15.02 22.46 17.17
C ILE A 51 -14.51 23.64 17.99
N ASP A 52 -14.08 23.33 19.19
CA ASP A 52 -13.63 24.31 20.17
C ASP A 52 -12.10 24.36 20.21
N HIS A 53 -11.56 25.58 20.24
CA HIS A 53 -10.12 25.83 20.27
C HIS A 53 -9.77 26.71 21.48
N HIS A 54 -9.50 26.07 22.62
CA HIS A 54 -9.13 26.80 23.85
C HIS A 54 -7.67 26.57 24.26
N LYS A 55 -7.27 25.32 24.49
CA LYS A 55 -5.90 24.96 24.89
C LYS A 55 -5.37 23.80 24.04
N ASP A 56 -6.23 22.81 23.82
CA ASP A 56 -6.09 21.77 22.82
C ASP A 56 -7.30 21.81 21.87
N ARG A 57 -7.18 21.17 20.69
CA ARG A 57 -8.32 20.99 19.78
C ARG A 57 -9.22 19.91 20.34
N TYR A 58 -10.50 20.24 20.53
CA TYR A 58 -11.53 19.25 20.85
C TYR A 58 -12.78 19.52 20.04
N PHE A 59 -13.59 18.48 19.87
CA PHE A 59 -14.92 18.61 19.30
C PHE A 59 -15.97 18.10 20.28
N THR A 60 -17.14 18.69 20.21
CA THR A 60 -18.33 18.25 20.95
C THR A 60 -19.37 17.78 19.96
N ILE A 61 -20.26 16.90 20.41
CA ILE A 61 -21.29 16.30 19.56
C ILE A 61 -22.66 16.52 20.20
N GLY A 62 -23.53 17.25 19.52
CA GLY A 62 -24.86 17.59 19.98
C GLY A 62 -24.88 18.65 21.07
N GLU A 63 -26.00 18.78 21.78
CA GLU A 63 -26.20 19.83 22.80
C GLU A 63 -25.37 19.62 24.09
N ASN A 64 -24.78 18.44 24.27
CA ASN A 64 -24.01 18.09 25.46
C ASN A 64 -22.57 18.63 25.40
N LYS A 65 -22.40 19.95 25.61
CA LYS A 65 -21.11 20.65 25.70
C LYS A 65 -20.15 20.13 26.79
N ARG A 66 -20.62 19.23 27.66
CA ARG A 66 -19.83 18.59 28.73
C ARG A 66 -18.92 17.48 28.20
N GLN A 67 -19.28 16.83 27.10
CA GLN A 67 -18.49 15.72 26.56
C GLN A 67 -17.60 16.23 25.43
N LYS A 68 -16.30 16.31 25.73
CA LYS A 68 -15.28 16.83 24.82
C LYS A 68 -14.44 15.67 24.29
N PHE A 69 -14.40 15.53 22.98
CA PHE A 69 -13.56 14.56 22.29
C PHE A 69 -12.28 15.26 21.84
N ALA A 70 -11.16 14.90 22.44
CA ALA A 70 -9.87 15.45 22.03
C ALA A 70 -9.45 14.84 20.69
N PHE A 71 -8.88 15.67 19.80
CA PHE A 71 -8.18 15.13 18.63
C PHE A 71 -6.88 14.50 19.11
N SER A 72 -6.75 13.18 18.97
CA SER A 72 -5.50 12.48 19.28
C SER A 72 -4.43 12.88 18.25
N ASN A 73 -3.41 13.61 18.68
CA ASN A 73 -2.21 13.87 17.86
C ASN A 73 -1.35 12.61 17.64
N MET A 74 -1.62 11.54 18.38
CA MET A 74 -1.11 10.23 18.04
C MET A 74 -2.05 9.61 17.02
N CYS A 75 -1.62 9.56 15.75
CA CYS A 75 -1.96 8.47 14.85
C CYS A 75 -1.47 7.15 15.47
N LYS A 76 -2.08 6.71 16.58
CA LYS A 76 -2.27 5.29 16.76
C LYS A 76 -3.19 4.94 15.61
N GLN A 77 -2.59 4.41 14.54
CA GLN A 77 -3.31 3.77 13.46
C GLN A 77 -4.52 3.12 14.10
N ILE A 78 -5.72 3.64 13.79
CA ILE A 78 -6.94 2.96 14.18
C ILE A 78 -6.68 1.55 13.67
N SER A 79 -6.64 0.59 14.59
CA SER A 79 -6.62 -0.82 14.29
C SER A 79 -7.96 -1.15 13.64
N ILE A 80 -8.20 -0.56 12.46
CA ILE A 80 -8.93 -1.22 11.40
C ILE A 80 -8.24 -2.56 11.40
N VAL A 81 -8.99 -3.61 11.71
CA VAL A 81 -8.62 -4.99 11.41
C VAL A 81 -8.50 -5.02 9.89
N SER A 82 -7.42 -4.42 9.42
CA SER A 82 -7.09 -4.23 8.05
C SER A 82 -6.33 -5.51 7.82
N SER A 83 -7.10 -6.50 7.42
CA SER A 83 -6.70 -7.42 6.37
C SER A 83 -6.26 -6.59 5.14
N LYS A 84 -5.29 -5.68 5.27
CA LYS A 84 -4.46 -5.24 4.15
C LYS A 84 -3.63 -6.48 3.86
N LYS A 85 -4.26 -7.39 3.14
CA LYS A 85 -3.53 -8.11 2.11
C LYS A 85 -2.92 -6.99 1.27
N ASP A 86 -1.63 -6.77 1.43
CA ASP A 86 -0.89 -5.81 0.61
C ASP A 86 -1.14 -6.24 -0.83
N THR A 87 -2.07 -5.58 -1.53
CA THR A 87 -2.53 -5.98 -2.87
C THR A 87 -1.33 -6.08 -3.80
N TYR A 88 -0.37 -5.16 -3.65
CA TYR A 88 0.92 -5.16 -4.35
C TYR A 88 1.81 -6.38 -4.04
N LYS A 89 1.79 -6.88 -2.79
CA LYS A 89 2.53 -8.09 -2.41
C LYS A 89 1.86 -9.34 -2.97
N GLU A 90 0.53 -9.38 -3.01
CA GLU A 90 -0.21 -10.47 -3.65
C GLU A 90 0.02 -10.50 -5.16
N GLU A 91 0.02 -9.34 -5.83
CA GLU A 91 0.39 -9.19 -7.24
C GLU A 91 1.84 -9.60 -7.50
N PHE A 92 2.79 -9.22 -6.64
CA PHE A 92 4.18 -9.65 -6.73
C PHE A 92 4.30 -11.18 -6.64
N VAL A 93 3.57 -11.80 -5.71
CA VAL A 93 3.55 -13.26 -5.57
C VAL A 93 2.94 -13.93 -6.81
N ALA A 94 1.84 -13.39 -7.33
CA ALA A 94 1.11 -13.94 -8.47
C ALA A 94 1.84 -13.76 -9.82
N ASN A 95 2.63 -12.69 -9.98
CA ASN A 95 3.28 -12.39 -11.25
C ASN A 95 4.75 -12.83 -11.29
N GLN A 96 5.51 -12.61 -10.20
CA GLN A 96 6.95 -12.87 -10.20
C GLN A 96 7.33 -14.17 -9.48
N LEU A 97 6.62 -14.56 -8.43
CA LEU A 97 6.95 -15.77 -7.66
C LEU A 97 6.25 -17.04 -8.14
N VAL A 98 5.38 -16.97 -9.15
CA VAL A 98 4.73 -18.16 -9.72
C VAL A 98 5.73 -19.10 -10.36
N GLU A 99 6.75 -18.57 -11.04
CA GLU A 99 7.82 -19.37 -11.65
C GLU A 99 8.97 -19.68 -10.67
N ALA A 100 8.96 -19.06 -9.49
CA ALA A 100 10.02 -19.22 -8.51
C ALA A 100 9.96 -20.61 -7.83
N LYS A 101 11.03 -21.38 -7.97
CA LYS A 101 11.18 -22.70 -7.34
C LYS A 101 11.59 -22.57 -5.87
N ILE A 102 10.63 -22.25 -5.01
CA ILE A 102 10.83 -22.24 -3.55
C ILE A 102 10.75 -23.68 -3.02
N ASN A 103 11.70 -24.05 -2.17
CA ASN A 103 11.76 -25.39 -1.58
C ASN A 103 10.47 -25.73 -0.80
N PRO A 104 9.79 -26.85 -1.10
CA PRO A 104 8.54 -27.24 -0.44
C PRO A 104 8.72 -27.64 1.04
N SER A 105 9.95 -27.93 1.48
CA SER A 105 10.25 -28.27 2.88
C SER A 105 10.28 -27.06 3.82
N LEU A 106 10.10 -25.84 3.31
CA LEU A 106 10.01 -24.65 4.16
C LEU A 106 8.73 -24.65 4.98
N SER A 107 8.84 -24.29 6.26
CA SER A 107 7.67 -24.01 7.08
C SER A 107 6.90 -22.80 6.55
N THR A 108 5.58 -22.76 6.79
CA THR A 108 4.72 -21.65 6.35
C THR A 108 5.22 -20.29 6.84
N LYS A 109 5.79 -20.25 8.05
CA LYS A 109 6.37 -19.03 8.64
C LYS A 109 7.62 -18.58 7.88
N MET A 110 8.57 -19.50 7.67
CA MET A 110 9.80 -19.21 6.92
C MET A 110 9.49 -18.78 5.48
N ARG A 111 8.46 -19.38 4.87
CA ARG A 111 8.03 -19.01 3.53
C ARG A 111 7.49 -17.58 3.49
N HIS A 112 6.73 -17.16 4.50
CA HIS A 112 6.25 -15.78 4.59
C HIS A 112 7.41 -14.79 4.78
N GLU A 113 8.32 -15.07 5.70
CA GLU A 113 9.51 -14.25 5.95
C GLU A 113 10.38 -14.11 4.69
N LEU A 114 10.54 -15.19 3.92
CA LEU A 114 11.25 -15.16 2.64
C LEU A 114 10.54 -14.23 1.62
N ILE A 115 9.22 -14.35 1.48
CA ILE A 115 8.44 -13.50 0.56
C ILE A 115 8.52 -12.03 0.99
N ASP A 116 8.53 -11.74 2.29
CA ASP A 116 8.72 -10.38 2.81
C ASP A 116 10.07 -9.79 2.41
N VAL A 117 11.15 -10.56 2.54
CA VAL A 117 12.49 -10.12 2.13
C VAL A 117 12.55 -9.90 0.61
N LEU A 118 12.03 -10.84 -0.18
CA LEU A 118 12.01 -10.74 -1.64
C LEU A 118 11.21 -9.53 -2.12
N TYR A 119 10.07 -9.26 -1.49
CA TYR A 119 9.26 -8.08 -1.80
C TYR A 119 9.97 -6.77 -1.44
N THR A 120 10.64 -6.74 -0.28
CA THR A 120 11.39 -5.55 0.19
C THR A 120 12.51 -5.15 -0.79
N TYR A 121 13.15 -6.14 -1.42
CA TYR A 121 14.24 -5.92 -2.36
C TYR A 121 13.86 -6.22 -3.81
N ASN A 122 12.58 -6.09 -4.17
CA ASN A 122 12.10 -6.45 -5.51
C ASN A 122 12.83 -5.70 -6.66
N ASN A 123 13.22 -4.45 -6.43
CA ASN A 123 13.94 -3.61 -7.38
C ASN A 123 15.42 -3.99 -7.54
N ALA A 124 15.94 -4.92 -6.71
CA ALA A 124 17.31 -5.42 -6.85
C ALA A 124 17.41 -6.58 -7.84
N PHE A 125 16.29 -7.16 -8.28
CA PHE A 125 16.26 -8.23 -9.26
C PHE A 125 16.15 -7.66 -10.67
N ALA A 126 16.79 -8.34 -11.63
CA ALA A 126 16.61 -8.01 -13.04
C ALA A 126 15.15 -8.23 -13.45
N SER A 127 14.64 -7.31 -14.25
CA SER A 127 13.34 -7.45 -14.92
C SER A 127 13.55 -7.64 -16.42
N ASP A 128 12.50 -8.07 -17.15
CA ASP A 128 12.56 -8.19 -18.61
C ASP A 128 12.93 -6.86 -19.30
N ASN A 129 12.58 -5.74 -18.67
CA ASN A 129 12.91 -4.40 -19.15
C ASN A 129 14.30 -3.92 -18.68
N GLU A 130 14.81 -4.47 -17.58
CA GLU A 130 16.07 -4.09 -16.95
C GLU A 130 16.90 -5.36 -16.67
N PRO A 131 17.49 -5.98 -17.72
CA PRO A 131 18.28 -7.18 -17.57
C PRO A 131 19.53 -6.90 -16.72
N LEU A 132 20.00 -7.95 -16.03
CA LEU A 132 21.20 -7.91 -15.19
C LEU A 132 22.39 -7.45 -16.07
N GLY A 133 22.87 -6.23 -15.87
CA GLY A 133 23.88 -5.59 -16.72
C GLY A 133 23.73 -4.07 -16.85
N ALA A 134 22.58 -3.50 -16.49
CA ALA A 134 22.36 -2.04 -16.50
C ALA A 134 22.93 -1.30 -15.26
N ILE A 135 23.68 -1.98 -14.39
CA ILE A 135 24.37 -1.33 -13.27
C ILE A 135 25.71 -0.79 -13.78
N LYS A 136 25.82 0.54 -13.94
CA LYS A 136 27.08 1.21 -14.30
C LYS A 136 28.22 0.72 -13.39
N GLY A 137 29.22 0.06 -13.97
CA GLY A 137 30.39 -0.46 -13.25
C GLY A 137 30.42 -1.98 -13.03
N HIS A 138 29.38 -2.72 -13.41
CA HIS A 138 29.33 -4.19 -13.39
C HIS A 138 29.21 -4.80 -14.80
N GLU A 139 29.84 -4.15 -15.79
CA GLU A 139 29.95 -4.70 -17.13
C GLU A 139 30.87 -5.93 -17.10
N VAL A 140 30.38 -7.07 -17.61
CA VAL A 140 31.18 -8.29 -17.76
C VAL A 140 31.85 -8.25 -19.14
N ASP A 141 33.14 -7.91 -19.18
CA ASP A 141 33.92 -7.93 -20.40
C ASP A 141 34.51 -9.34 -20.62
N ILE A 142 33.86 -10.13 -21.48
CA ILE A 142 34.31 -11.49 -21.82
C ILE A 142 35.21 -11.37 -23.05
N THR A 143 36.51 -11.28 -22.82
CA THR A 143 37.51 -11.31 -23.88
C THR A 143 37.97 -12.74 -24.14
N LEU A 144 37.90 -13.16 -25.41
CA LEU A 144 38.36 -14.46 -25.86
C LEU A 144 39.90 -14.42 -25.98
N ASN A 145 40.63 -15.06 -25.06
CA ASN A 145 42.10 -15.09 -25.01
C ASN A 145 42.77 -15.97 -26.09
N VAL A 146 42.16 -16.10 -27.27
CA VAL A 146 42.72 -16.87 -28.38
C VAL A 146 42.92 -15.98 -29.60
N ASP A 147 44.19 -15.75 -29.91
CA ASP A 147 44.58 -15.12 -31.16
C ASP A 147 44.38 -16.08 -32.33
N ARG A 148 44.09 -15.51 -33.51
CA ARG A 148 43.95 -16.30 -34.74
C ARG A 148 45.27 -17.00 -35.08
N PRO A 149 45.22 -18.22 -35.66
CA PRO A 149 44.01 -18.92 -36.11
C PRO A 149 43.35 -19.75 -35.00
N TYR A 150 42.02 -19.70 -34.94
CA TYR A 150 41.26 -20.49 -33.96
C TYR A 150 41.53 -22.00 -34.12
N PRO A 151 41.55 -22.75 -33.00
CA PRO A 151 41.63 -24.21 -33.00
C PRO A 151 40.60 -24.83 -33.94
N PRO A 152 40.94 -25.88 -34.71
CA PRO A 152 40.04 -26.50 -35.69
C PRO A 152 38.67 -26.88 -35.13
N VAL A 153 38.61 -27.23 -33.84
CA VAL A 153 37.39 -27.65 -33.12
C VAL A 153 36.38 -26.51 -32.92
N LEU A 154 36.84 -25.25 -32.94
CA LEU A 154 36.01 -24.05 -32.80
C LEU A 154 35.68 -23.40 -34.15
N ARG A 155 36.11 -24.01 -35.26
CA ARG A 155 35.70 -23.59 -36.60
C ARG A 155 34.33 -24.20 -36.84
N THR A 156 33.28 -23.38 -36.91
CA THR A 156 31.96 -23.85 -37.35
C THR A 156 32.08 -24.48 -38.75
N PRO A 157 31.42 -25.62 -39.02
CA PRO A 157 31.34 -26.15 -40.38
C PRO A 157 30.67 -25.11 -41.29
N ALA A 158 31.23 -24.93 -42.48
CA ALA A 158 30.74 -24.01 -43.50
C ALA A 158 29.40 -24.48 -44.10
#